data_AF-A0A5J5BES2-F1
#
_entry.id   AF-A0A5J5BES2-F1
#
_cell.length_a   1.000
_cell.length_b   1.000
_cell.length_c   1.000
_cell.angle_alpha   90.00
_cell.angle_beta   90.00
_cell.angle_gamma   90.00
#
_symmetry.space_group_name_H-M   'P 1'
#
loop_
_entity.id
_entity.type
_entity.pdbx_description
1 polymer ?
#
loop_
_entity_poly.entity_id
_entity_poly.type
_entity_poly.pdbx_seq_one_letter_code
_entity_poly.pdbx_strand_id
1 'polypeptide(L)'
;MLLSAASLERLPRQGRGAVSFGFDVALGGPYTSINDGRIIKDPKLVSLIMATLHQIADAAFGLVVIGPNGGAATQLATSAGGVPFHFAAAVDVDQLTGNVYFTDASTVYNLSQLHQLIRTRDATGRLLKYDPKTKNVTVLLRGLGGASRVAISRDGSFILVSEFM
;
A
#
# COMPACT_ATOMS: atom_id res chain seq x y z
N MET A 1 -25.12 11.69 -14.36
CA MET A 1 -24.85 12.74 -13.36
C MET A 1 -23.39 13.14 -13.52
N LEU A 2 -23.11 14.24 -14.21
CA LEU A 2 -21.73 14.72 -14.41
C LEU A 2 -21.27 15.45 -13.15
N LEU A 3 -20.11 15.07 -12.62
CA LEU A 3 -19.40 15.85 -11.60
C LEU A 3 -18.99 17.19 -12.24
N SER A 4 -19.52 18.31 -11.74
CA SER A 4 -19.04 19.65 -12.11
C SER A 4 -17.62 19.81 -11.58
N ALA A 5 -16.71 20.33 -12.41
CA ALA A 5 -15.33 20.61 -12.05
C ALA A 5 -15.26 21.59 -10.85
N ALA A 6 -15.12 21.04 -9.64
CA ALA A 6 -14.65 21.81 -8.50
C ALA A 6 -13.18 22.20 -8.76
N SER A 7 -12.83 23.43 -8.41
CA SER A 7 -11.51 24.03 -8.58
C SER A 7 -10.38 23.08 -8.15
N LEU A 8 -9.43 22.81 -9.05
CA LEU A 8 -8.22 22.08 -8.74
C LEU A 8 -7.29 22.98 -7.91
N GLU A 9 -7.12 22.68 -6.63
CA GLU A 9 -6.20 23.39 -5.74
C GLU A 9 -4.92 22.59 -5.51
N ARG A 10 -3.76 23.25 -5.57
CA ARG A 10 -2.48 22.63 -5.31
C ARG A 10 -2.12 22.77 -3.83
N LEU A 11 -1.98 21.63 -3.14
CA LEU A 11 -1.56 21.63 -1.74
C LEU A 11 -0.13 22.18 -1.55
N PRO A 12 0.15 22.88 -0.43
CA PRO A 12 1.49 23.35 -0.10
C PRO A 12 2.47 22.17 0.05
N ARG A 13 3.66 22.32 -0.54
CA ARG A 13 4.67 21.25 -0.56
C ARG A 13 5.38 21.11 0.80
N GLN A 14 5.06 20.06 1.55
CA GLN A 14 5.76 19.64 2.78
C GLN A 14 6.85 18.56 2.52
N GLY A 15 7.18 18.30 1.25
CA GLY A 15 8.15 17.29 0.80
C GLY A 15 8.10 17.05 -0.71
N ARG A 16 8.95 16.16 -1.25
CA ARG A 16 8.91 15.71 -2.66
C ARG A 16 8.33 14.30 -2.77
N GLY A 17 7.67 14.01 -3.90
CA GLY A 17 7.26 12.66 -4.28
C GLY A 17 6.08 12.10 -3.48
N ALA A 18 5.00 12.87 -3.38
CA ALA A 18 3.72 12.32 -2.96
C ALA A 18 3.26 11.25 -3.99
N VAL A 19 3.12 10.00 -3.55
CA VAL A 19 2.82 8.84 -4.44
C VAL A 19 1.56 8.08 -4.04
N SER A 20 0.96 8.39 -2.88
CA SER A 20 -0.32 7.85 -2.43
C SER A 20 -0.99 8.82 -1.46
N PHE A 21 -2.29 8.70 -1.31
CA PHE A 21 -3.05 9.46 -0.33
C PHE A 21 -4.03 8.55 0.42
N GLY A 22 -4.32 8.93 1.64
CA GLY A 22 -5.33 8.32 2.51
C GLY A 22 -5.93 9.38 3.41
N PHE A 23 -7.03 9.09 4.09
CA PHE A 23 -7.60 9.94 5.14
C PHE A 23 -7.93 9.05 6.35
N ASP A 24 -8.44 9.49 7.50
CA ASP A 24 -8.77 8.63 8.66
C ASP A 24 -10.26 8.28 8.74
N VAL A 25 -10.68 7.16 9.36
CA VAL A 25 -12.12 6.75 9.45
C VAL A 25 -13.07 7.78 10.09
N ALA A 26 -12.54 8.74 10.86
CA ALA A 26 -13.31 9.82 11.50
C ALA A 26 -13.29 11.11 10.68
N LEU A 27 -12.83 11.02 9.45
CA LEU A 27 -12.68 12.14 8.56
C LEU A 27 -11.57 13.11 8.94
N GLY A 28 -10.34 12.67 9.17
CA GLY A 28 -9.15 13.54 9.27
C GLY A 28 -8.12 13.29 8.16
N GLY A 29 -7.34 14.29 7.75
CA GLY A 29 -6.34 14.19 6.67
C GLY A 29 -6.42 15.35 5.66
N PRO A 30 -5.90 15.22 4.42
CA PRO A 30 -5.25 14.05 3.84
C PRO A 30 -3.93 13.67 4.50
N TYR A 31 -3.60 12.39 4.41
CA TYR A 31 -2.27 11.84 4.62
C TYR A 31 -1.63 11.54 3.28
N THR A 32 -0.35 11.84 3.12
CA THR A 32 0.43 11.36 1.97
C THR A 32 1.77 10.83 2.46
N SER A 33 2.22 9.72 1.87
CA SER A 33 3.62 9.32 1.95
C SER A 33 4.46 10.23 1.05
N ILE A 34 5.69 10.51 1.45
CA ILE A 34 6.68 11.26 0.67
C ILE A 34 7.98 10.46 0.58
N ASN A 35 8.84 10.80 -0.38
CA ASN A 35 10.03 10.00 -0.72
C ASN A 35 11.03 9.79 0.42
N ASP A 36 10.97 10.57 1.50
CA ASP A 36 11.84 10.44 2.66
C ASP A 36 11.31 9.46 3.73
N GLY A 37 10.24 8.71 3.41
CA GLY A 37 9.67 7.68 4.28
C GLY A 37 8.68 8.22 5.32
N ARG A 38 8.42 9.53 5.37
CA ARG A 38 7.41 10.11 6.26
C ARG A 38 6.00 10.00 5.68
N ILE A 39 5.03 9.86 6.57
CA ILE A 39 3.61 10.10 6.30
C ILE A 39 3.23 11.43 6.94
N ILE A 40 2.77 12.39 6.15
CA ILE A 40 2.42 13.75 6.61
C ILE A 40 0.90 13.94 6.59
N LYS A 41 0.33 14.56 7.64
CA LYS A 41 -1.09 14.95 7.74
C LYS A 41 -1.24 16.42 7.41
N ASP A 42 -2.14 16.77 6.49
CA ASP A 42 -2.57 18.15 6.30
C ASP A 42 -3.74 18.46 7.27
N PRO A 43 -3.66 19.51 8.10
CA PRO A 43 -4.69 19.83 9.10
C PRO A 43 -5.97 20.49 8.54
N LYS A 44 -6.06 20.81 7.23
CA LYS A 44 -7.17 21.61 6.69
C LYS A 44 -8.36 20.83 6.09
N LEU A 45 -8.35 19.50 6.09
CA LEU A 45 -9.38 18.70 5.43
C LEU A 45 -9.92 17.56 6.32
N VAL A 46 -11.16 17.16 6.04
CA VAL A 46 -11.94 16.23 6.86
C VAL A 46 -12.48 15.08 5.97
N SER A 47 -11.95 13.81 5.93
CA SER A 47 -12.64 12.52 5.46
C SER A 47 -11.90 11.21 5.02
N LEU A 48 -11.92 10.09 5.80
CA LEU A 48 -11.91 8.58 5.56
C LEU A 48 -10.70 7.76 4.97
N ILE A 49 -10.13 6.78 5.72
CA ILE A 49 -9.16 5.76 5.15
C ILE A 49 -9.92 4.92 4.15
N MET A 50 -9.75 5.23 2.87
CA MET A 50 -9.57 4.27 1.80
C MET A 50 -8.16 4.47 1.25
N ALA A 51 -7.18 4.26 2.11
CA ALA A 51 -5.79 4.33 1.70
C ALA A 51 -5.45 2.97 1.09
N THR A 52 -5.31 2.94 -0.23
CA THR A 52 -4.32 2.05 -0.81
C THR A 52 -2.98 2.51 -0.25
N LEU A 53 -2.52 1.95 0.89
CA LEU A 53 -1.27 2.41 1.47
C LEU A 53 -0.17 1.98 0.50
N HIS A 54 0.43 2.94 -0.21
CA HIS A 54 1.87 2.82 -0.36
C HIS A 54 2.42 3.06 1.04
N GLN A 55 2.98 2.00 1.61
CA GLN A 55 3.68 1.97 2.89
C GLN A 55 2.83 1.61 4.10
N ILE A 56 2.35 0.37 4.04
CA ILE A 56 2.73 -0.60 5.06
C ILE A 56 3.56 -1.68 4.35
N ALA A 57 4.65 -1.24 3.76
CA ALA A 57 5.35 -1.93 2.68
C ALA A 57 6.60 -1.11 2.41
N ASP A 58 7.31 -0.72 3.45
CA ASP A 58 8.62 -0.12 3.22
C ASP A 58 9.45 -1.27 2.63
N ALA A 59 10.00 -1.09 1.43
CA ALA A 59 10.81 -2.14 0.79
C ALA A 59 11.99 -2.56 1.67
N ALA A 60 12.33 -1.78 2.71
CA ALA A 60 13.27 -2.13 3.77
C ALA A 60 12.67 -2.84 5.00
N PHE A 61 11.40 -2.62 5.37
CA PHE A 61 10.81 -3.10 6.64
C PHE A 61 9.57 -4.02 6.49
N GLY A 62 9.08 -4.24 5.28
CA GLY A 62 7.92 -5.09 5.02
C GLY A 62 6.59 -4.45 5.45
N LEU A 63 5.65 -5.29 5.92
CA LEU A 63 4.35 -4.88 6.45
C LEU A 63 4.54 -4.31 7.87
N VAL A 64 4.22 -3.04 8.08
CA VAL A 64 4.24 -2.28 9.35
C VAL A 64 2.83 -1.84 9.84
N VAL A 65 2.69 -0.89 10.76
CA VAL A 65 1.41 -0.21 11.11
C VAL A 65 1.73 1.02 11.96
N ILE A 66 0.95 2.09 11.81
CA ILE A 66 1.06 3.29 12.65
C ILE A 66 -0.25 3.46 13.42
N GLY A 67 -0.14 3.73 14.72
CA GLY A 67 -1.31 3.95 15.56
C GLY A 67 -2.07 5.24 15.20
N PRO A 68 -3.32 5.39 15.69
CA PRO A 68 -4.17 6.55 15.37
C PRO A 68 -3.58 7.89 15.83
N ASN A 69 -2.69 7.87 16.83
CA ASN A 69 -1.99 9.04 17.33
C ASN A 69 -0.71 9.38 16.53
N GLY A 70 -0.44 8.66 15.44
CA GLY A 70 0.83 8.74 14.72
C GLY A 70 1.98 8.06 15.48
N GLY A 71 3.20 8.49 15.21
CA GLY A 71 4.41 7.98 15.86
C GLY A 71 5.18 6.95 15.02
N ALA A 72 6.09 6.23 15.67
CA ALA A 72 6.92 5.22 15.02
C ALA A 72 6.07 4.05 14.52
N ALA A 73 6.38 3.58 13.31
CA ALA A 73 5.72 2.40 12.75
C ALA A 73 6.15 1.13 13.50
N THR A 74 5.20 0.23 13.71
CA THR A 74 5.43 -1.12 14.28
C THR A 74 5.44 -2.15 13.18
N GLN A 75 6.47 -2.98 13.09
CA GLN A 75 6.55 -4.03 12.08
C GLN A 75 5.60 -5.19 12.39
N LEU A 76 4.77 -5.57 11.40
CA LEU A 76 3.84 -6.70 11.46
C LEU A 76 4.40 -7.96 10.80
N ALA A 77 5.07 -7.84 9.64
CA ALA A 77 5.66 -8.97 8.92
C ALA A 77 6.74 -8.56 7.91
N THR A 78 7.74 -9.39 7.69
CA THR A 78 8.81 -9.19 6.68
C THR A 78 8.93 -10.29 5.65
N SER A 79 8.17 -11.37 5.79
CA SER A 79 8.20 -12.50 4.85
C SER A 79 6.87 -13.24 4.86
N ALA A 80 6.66 -14.05 3.82
CA ALA A 80 5.56 -15.00 3.77
C ALA A 80 5.98 -16.25 3.02
N GLY A 81 5.60 -17.43 3.54
CA GLY A 81 5.98 -18.71 2.96
C GLY A 81 7.49 -18.89 2.82
N GLY A 82 8.27 -18.42 3.81
CA GLY A 82 9.73 -18.50 3.83
C GLY A 82 10.46 -17.51 2.92
N VAL A 83 9.75 -16.67 2.17
CA VAL A 83 10.35 -15.71 1.22
C VAL A 83 10.17 -14.28 1.73
N PRO A 84 11.26 -13.53 1.96
CA PRO A 84 11.23 -12.11 2.34
C PRO A 84 10.46 -11.25 1.34
N PHE A 85 9.92 -10.13 1.82
CA PHE A 85 9.39 -9.09 0.95
C PHE A 85 10.55 -8.24 0.42
N HIS A 86 10.62 -8.04 -0.90
CA HIS A 86 11.66 -7.22 -1.52
C HIS A 86 11.10 -5.94 -2.11
N PHE A 87 9.85 -5.97 -2.58
CA PHE A 87 9.19 -4.81 -3.15
C PHE A 87 7.70 -4.83 -2.84
N ALA A 88 7.37 -4.65 -1.57
CA ALA A 88 5.98 -4.42 -1.19
C ALA A 88 5.46 -3.10 -1.81
N ALA A 89 4.42 -3.17 -2.65
CA ALA A 89 4.07 -2.08 -3.57
C ALA A 89 2.72 -1.41 -3.27
N ALA A 90 1.71 -2.17 -2.83
CA ALA A 90 0.43 -1.60 -2.43
C ALA A 90 -0.23 -2.47 -1.38
N VAL A 91 -1.11 -1.88 -0.58
CA VAL A 91 -1.97 -2.59 0.35
C VAL A 91 -3.36 -1.96 0.36
N ASP A 92 -4.37 -2.77 0.59
CA ASP A 92 -5.74 -2.37 0.84
C ASP A 92 -6.30 -3.16 2.04
N VAL A 93 -7.31 -2.62 2.71
CA VAL A 93 -7.89 -3.18 3.93
C VAL A 93 -9.38 -3.46 3.73
N ASP A 94 -9.76 -4.72 3.93
CA ASP A 94 -11.15 -5.12 3.97
C ASP A 94 -11.81 -4.54 5.23
N GLN A 95 -12.69 -3.56 5.04
CA GLN A 95 -13.35 -2.86 6.14
C GLN A 95 -14.35 -3.76 6.91
N LEU A 96 -14.81 -4.87 6.32
CA LEU A 96 -15.75 -5.79 6.97
C LEU A 96 -15.03 -6.75 7.91
N THR A 97 -13.85 -7.24 7.50
CA THR A 97 -13.13 -8.29 8.24
C THR A 97 -11.87 -7.78 8.96
N GLY A 98 -11.35 -6.62 8.57
CA GLY A 98 -10.06 -6.10 9.00
C GLY A 98 -8.86 -6.80 8.35
N ASN A 99 -9.09 -7.73 7.41
CA ASN A 99 -8.01 -8.38 6.69
C ASN A 99 -7.29 -7.38 5.79
N VAL A 100 -5.98 -7.53 5.70
CA VAL A 100 -5.10 -6.63 4.95
C VAL A 100 -4.57 -7.38 3.74
N TYR A 101 -4.77 -6.85 2.54
CA TYR A 101 -4.32 -7.47 1.29
C TYR A 101 -3.28 -6.60 0.64
N PHE A 102 -2.15 -7.17 0.24
CA PHE A 102 -1.02 -6.38 -0.26
C PHE A 102 -0.24 -7.11 -1.34
N THR A 103 0.49 -6.36 -2.15
CA THR A 103 1.34 -6.90 -3.21
C THR A 103 2.81 -6.80 -2.85
N ASP A 104 3.55 -7.82 -3.24
CA ASP A 104 5.01 -7.81 -3.34
C ASP A 104 5.35 -7.91 -4.83
N ALA A 105 5.81 -6.82 -5.44
CA ALA A 105 5.97 -6.68 -6.87
C ALA A 105 7.02 -7.65 -7.45
N SER A 106 8.01 -8.02 -6.63
CA SER A 106 9.09 -8.94 -6.97
C SER A 106 9.62 -9.58 -5.70
N THR A 107 9.97 -10.87 -5.76
CA THR A 107 10.72 -11.53 -4.68
C THR A 107 12.23 -11.47 -4.87
N VAL A 108 12.71 -10.72 -5.87
CA VAL A 108 14.13 -10.68 -6.27
C VAL A 108 14.67 -9.25 -6.24
N TYR A 109 13.90 -8.30 -6.75
CA TYR A 109 14.31 -6.92 -6.93
C TYR A 109 13.54 -6.00 -5.99
N ASN A 110 14.22 -4.97 -5.48
CA ASN A 110 13.56 -3.87 -4.77
C ASN A 110 13.29 -2.68 -5.71
N LEU A 111 12.65 -1.63 -5.19
CA LEU A 111 12.31 -0.43 -5.95
C LEU A 111 13.52 0.24 -6.64
N SER A 112 14.71 0.22 -6.02
CA SER A 112 15.92 0.80 -6.62
C SER A 112 16.39 0.04 -7.87
N GLN A 113 15.95 -1.21 -8.00
CA GLN A 113 16.26 -2.12 -9.10
C GLN A 113 15.09 -2.24 -10.09
N LEU A 114 14.12 -1.31 -10.09
CA LEU A 114 12.97 -1.34 -10.99
C LEU A 114 13.36 -1.52 -12.48
N HIS A 115 14.45 -0.88 -12.93
CA HIS A 115 14.94 -1.05 -14.29
C HIS A 115 15.38 -2.51 -14.58
N GLN A 116 15.94 -3.21 -13.60
CA GLN A 116 16.34 -4.61 -13.75
C GLN A 116 15.10 -5.51 -13.80
N LEU A 117 14.16 -5.30 -12.87
CA LEU A 117 12.85 -6.00 -12.83
C LEU A 117 12.15 -5.94 -14.18
N ILE A 118 12.02 -4.74 -14.77
CA ILE A 118 11.39 -4.55 -16.09
C ILE A 118 12.20 -5.23 -17.19
N ARG A 119 13.52 -5.05 -17.21
CA ARG A 119 14.40 -5.58 -18.26
C ARG A 119 14.40 -7.11 -18.28
N THR A 120 14.36 -7.76 -17.12
CA THR A 120 14.34 -9.22 -17.01
C THR A 120 12.95 -9.82 -17.15
N ARG A 121 11.91 -8.99 -17.28
CA ARG A 121 10.51 -9.41 -17.24
C ARG A 121 10.25 -10.32 -16.03
N ASP A 122 10.63 -9.83 -14.86
CA ASP A 122 10.41 -10.55 -13.62
C ASP A 122 8.91 -10.77 -13.35
N ALA A 123 8.53 -12.04 -13.21
CA ALA A 123 7.17 -12.46 -12.90
C ALA A 123 7.12 -13.20 -11.56
N THR A 124 7.93 -12.78 -10.58
CA THR A 124 7.94 -13.39 -9.24
C THR A 124 6.98 -12.73 -8.26
N GLY A 125 6.22 -11.74 -8.70
CA GLY A 125 5.31 -10.96 -7.87
C GLY A 125 4.21 -11.80 -7.21
N ARG A 126 3.68 -11.30 -6.10
CA ARG A 126 2.74 -12.00 -5.21
C ARG A 126 1.60 -11.11 -4.75
N LEU A 127 0.42 -11.71 -4.59
CA LEU A 127 -0.68 -11.18 -3.78
C LEU A 127 -0.67 -11.89 -2.42
N LEU A 128 -0.75 -11.12 -1.36
CA LEU A 128 -0.61 -11.55 0.02
C LEU A 128 -1.80 -11.08 0.86
N LYS A 129 -2.10 -11.82 1.92
CA LYS A 129 -3.10 -11.48 2.93
C LYS A 129 -2.50 -11.56 4.31
N TYR A 130 -2.62 -10.51 5.10
CA TYR A 130 -2.37 -10.51 6.53
C TYR A 130 -3.70 -10.54 7.30
N ASP A 131 -3.82 -11.49 8.23
CA ASP A 131 -4.93 -11.58 9.17
C ASP A 131 -4.49 -11.04 10.53
N PRO A 132 -5.05 -9.91 11.00
CA PRO A 132 -4.65 -9.30 12.27
C PRO A 132 -5.02 -10.15 13.50
N LYS A 133 -5.99 -11.06 13.40
CA LYS A 133 -6.39 -11.94 14.51
C LYS A 133 -5.36 -13.03 14.75
N THR A 134 -4.87 -13.64 13.67
CA THR A 134 -3.87 -14.71 13.73
C THR A 134 -2.43 -14.21 13.60
N LYS A 135 -2.26 -12.94 13.19
CA LYS A 135 -0.97 -12.30 12.88
C LYS A 135 -0.18 -13.02 11.78
N ASN A 136 -0.86 -13.77 10.91
CA ASN A 136 -0.23 -14.56 9.86
C ASN A 136 -0.36 -13.90 8.50
N VAL A 137 0.69 -14.03 7.68
CA VAL A 137 0.66 -13.69 6.26
C VAL A 137 0.52 -14.95 5.41
N THR A 138 -0.49 -14.97 4.55
CA THR A 138 -0.76 -16.03 3.57
C THR A 138 -0.47 -15.51 2.16
N VAL A 139 0.20 -16.33 1.33
CA VAL A 139 0.36 -16.04 -0.09
C VAL A 139 -0.88 -16.52 -0.83
N LEU A 140 -1.62 -15.61 -1.45
CA LEU A 140 -2.85 -15.92 -2.18
C LEU A 140 -2.56 -16.26 -3.64
N LEU A 141 -1.69 -15.48 -4.29
CA LEU A 141 -1.27 -15.68 -5.67
C LEU A 141 0.23 -15.43 -5.80
N ARG A 142 0.84 -16.12 -6.77
CA ARG A 142 2.27 -16.02 -7.16
C ARG A 142 2.35 -15.92 -8.68
N GLY A 143 3.49 -15.50 -9.19
CA GLY A 143 3.73 -15.50 -10.62
C GLY A 143 3.31 -14.21 -11.33
N LEU A 144 3.11 -13.11 -10.58
CA LEU A 144 2.61 -11.85 -11.12
C LEU A 144 3.76 -11.00 -11.68
N GLY A 145 3.58 -10.41 -12.86
CA GLY A 145 4.49 -9.50 -13.54
C GLY A 145 4.44 -8.09 -12.95
N GLY A 146 5.24 -7.83 -11.91
CA GLY A 146 5.27 -6.52 -11.27
C GLY A 146 3.95 -6.17 -10.58
N ALA A 147 3.51 -6.99 -9.62
CA ALA A 147 2.28 -6.75 -8.86
C ALA A 147 2.30 -5.39 -8.13
N SER A 148 1.49 -4.43 -8.59
CA SER A 148 1.66 -3.00 -8.23
C SER A 148 0.54 -2.38 -7.43
N ARG A 149 -0.72 -2.67 -7.76
CA ARG A 149 -1.89 -2.19 -7.01
C ARG A 149 -2.75 -3.36 -6.61
N VAL A 150 -3.47 -3.15 -5.52
CA VAL A 150 -4.50 -4.05 -5.03
C VAL A 150 -5.70 -3.21 -4.60
N ALA A 151 -6.90 -3.69 -4.90
CA ALA A 151 -8.15 -3.11 -4.45
C ALA A 151 -9.14 -4.22 -4.12
N ILE A 152 -9.83 -4.08 -3.00
CA ILE A 152 -10.84 -5.04 -2.53
C ILE A 152 -12.22 -4.50 -2.88
N SER A 153 -13.09 -5.38 -3.39
CA SER A 153 -14.50 -5.05 -3.58
C SER A 153 -15.18 -4.65 -2.26
N ARG A 154 -16.18 -3.78 -2.34
CA ARG A 154 -16.89 -3.27 -1.14
C ARG A 154 -17.47 -4.39 -0.26
N ASP A 155 -17.91 -5.48 -0.87
CA ASP A 155 -18.49 -6.65 -0.17
C ASP A 155 -17.46 -7.75 0.13
N GLY A 156 -16.19 -7.53 -0.22
CA GLY A 156 -15.10 -8.49 0.00
C GLY A 156 -15.16 -9.74 -0.90
N SER A 157 -16.02 -9.76 -1.93
CA SER A 157 -16.22 -10.93 -2.80
C SER A 157 -15.06 -11.18 -3.77
N PHE A 158 -14.36 -10.13 -4.19
CA PHE A 158 -13.19 -10.21 -5.06
C PHE A 158 -12.13 -9.16 -4.74
N ILE A 159 -10.93 -9.41 -5.27
CA ILE A 159 -9.76 -8.55 -5.19
C ILE A 159 -9.25 -8.31 -6.61
N LEU A 160 -8.99 -7.06 -6.95
CA LEU A 160 -8.30 -6.67 -8.18
C LEU A 160 -6.83 -6.46 -7.88
N VAL A 161 -5.97 -6.96 -8.77
CA VAL A 161 -4.53 -6.72 -8.74
C VAL A 161 -4.10 -6.19 -10.09
N SER A 162 -3.28 -5.14 -10.11
CA SER A 162 -2.67 -4.64 -11.35
C SER A 162 -1.23 -5.12 -11.50
N GLU A 163 -0.89 -5.50 -12.72
CA GLU A 163 0.45 -5.84 -13.18
C GLU A 163 0.87 -4.75 -14.17
N PHE A 164 2.17 -4.43 -14.24
CA PHE A 164 2.69 -3.40 -15.16
C PHE A 164 3.61 -3.96 -16.25
N MET A 165 3.64 -5.28 -16.39
CA MET A 165 4.38 -6.00 -17.43
C MET A 165 3.48 -6.79 -18.36
#